data_AF-A0A816LLF6-F1
#
_entry.id   AF-A0A816LLF6-F1
#
_cell.length_a   1.000
_cell.length_b   1.000
_cell.length_c   1.000
_cell.angle_alpha   90.00
_cell.angle_beta   90.00
_cell.angle_gamma   90.00
#
_symmetry.space_group_name_H-M   'P 1'
#
loop_
_entity.id
_entity.type
_entity.pdbx_description
1 polymer ?
#
loop_
_entity_poly.entity_id
_entity_poly.type
_entity_poly.pdbx_seq_one_letter_code
_entity_poly.pdbx_strand_id
1 'polypeptide(L)'
;MDSTHFLTCDHIGKKYGIEIFRLPKLHCSLNSIELSWNNLKQFVRDQNTTFRQDNVKQLIEQFMVAMDDKRATSYFHHVRGIEEMFKTADAIMEENIEPHLQSDSEETDSDDE
;
A
#
# COMPACT_ATOMS: atom_id res chain seq x y z
N MET A 1 -25.54 9.75 1.97
CA MET A 1 -25.02 11.03 2.49
C MET A 1 -23.57 10.78 2.86
N ASP A 2 -22.65 11.00 1.92
CA ASP A 2 -21.22 10.85 2.18
C ASP A 2 -20.74 12.01 3.02
N SER A 3 -20.72 11.81 4.33
CA SER A 3 -19.90 12.63 5.22
C SER A 3 -18.44 12.25 4.99
N THR A 4 -17.89 12.62 3.83
CA THR A 4 -16.44 12.57 3.60
C THR A 4 -15.81 13.47 4.65
N HIS A 5 -15.25 12.87 5.70
CA HIS A 5 -14.63 13.60 6.78
C HIS A 5 -13.38 14.27 6.21
N PHE A 6 -13.49 15.53 5.80
CA PHE A 6 -12.37 16.30 5.27
C PHE A 6 -11.32 16.46 6.35
N LEU A 7 -10.15 15.87 6.13
CA LEU A 7 -9.02 16.03 7.02
C LEU A 7 -8.36 17.38 6.78
N THR A 8 -7.59 17.87 7.75
CA THR A 8 -6.79 19.09 7.61
C THR A 8 -5.85 19.03 6.40
N CYS A 9 -5.31 17.84 6.10
CA CYS A 9 -4.48 17.66 4.91
C CYS A 9 -5.24 17.94 3.61
N ASP A 10 -6.52 17.60 3.50
CA ASP A 10 -7.34 17.82 2.31
C ASP A 10 -7.51 19.32 2.00
N HIS A 11 -7.67 20.13 3.05
CA HIS A 11 -7.73 21.59 2.91
C HIS A 11 -6.40 22.17 2.40
N ILE A 12 -5.27 21.66 2.92
CA ILE A 12 -3.94 22.07 2.48
C ILE A 12 -3.73 21.63 1.03
N GLY A 13 -4.04 20.38 0.69
CA GLY A 13 -3.94 19.87 -0.69
C GLY A 13 -4.72 20.75 -1.66
N LYS A 14 -5.99 21.03 -1.36
CA LYS A 14 -6.84 21.92 -2.15
C LYS A 14 -6.27 23.34 -2.29
N LYS A 15 -5.73 23.91 -1.21
CA LYS A 15 -5.11 25.25 -1.22
C LYS A 15 -3.93 25.34 -2.20
N TYR A 16 -3.16 24.27 -2.34
CA TYR A 16 -1.96 24.22 -3.20
C TYR A 16 -2.19 23.48 -4.53
N GLY A 17 -3.42 23.05 -4.84
CA GLY A 17 -3.71 22.28 -6.05
C GLY A 17 -3.07 20.89 -6.07
N ILE A 18 -2.79 20.31 -4.90
CA ILE A 18 -2.19 18.98 -4.73
C ILE A 18 -3.30 17.96 -4.55
N GLU A 19 -3.30 16.94 -5.40
CA GLU A 19 -4.13 15.76 -5.24
C GLU A 19 -3.56 14.85 -4.14
N ILE A 20 -4.42 14.41 -3.22
CA ILE A 20 -4.01 13.55 -2.11
C ILE A 20 -4.32 12.10 -2.47
N PHE A 21 -3.25 11.32 -2.64
CA PHE A 21 -3.35 9.87 -2.76
C PHE A 21 -3.58 9.25 -1.38
N ARG A 22 -4.65 8.46 -1.23
CA ARG A 22 -4.96 7.74 0.01
C ARG A 22 -4.63 6.26 -0.12
N LEU A 23 -3.79 5.78 0.78
CA LEU A 23 -3.43 4.37 0.86
C LEU A 23 -4.45 3.58 1.70
N PRO A 24 -4.70 2.30 1.36
CA PRO A 24 -5.52 1.42 2.19
C PRO A 24 -4.89 1.24 3.58
N LYS A 25 -5.73 1.21 4.61
CA LYS A 25 -5.27 0.99 6.00
C LYS A 25 -4.74 -0.43 6.15
N LEU A 26 -3.68 -0.62 6.94
CA LEU A 26 -3.06 -1.92 7.23
C LEU A 26 -2.42 -2.65 6.02
N HIS A 27 -2.32 -2.00 4.85
CA HIS A 27 -1.66 -2.56 3.67
C HIS A 27 -0.38 -1.78 3.32
N CYS A 28 0.62 -1.82 4.20
CA CYS A 28 1.91 -1.16 3.95
C CYS A 28 2.63 -1.68 2.69
N SER A 29 2.29 -2.89 2.24
CA SER A 29 2.75 -3.48 0.98
C SER A 29 2.36 -2.66 -0.27
N LEU A 30 1.31 -1.83 -0.17
CA LEU A 30 0.87 -0.93 -1.23
C LEU A 30 1.52 0.46 -1.16
N ASN A 31 2.42 0.69 -0.20
CA ASN A 31 3.12 1.96 -0.04
C ASN A 31 4.57 1.85 -0.53
N SER A 32 4.89 2.47 -1.67
CA SER A 32 6.21 2.32 -2.30
C SER A 32 7.36 2.87 -1.47
N ILE A 33 7.12 3.82 -0.54
CA ILE A 33 8.17 4.35 0.33
C ILE A 33 8.72 3.28 1.30
N GLU A 34 7.95 2.25 1.62
CA GLU A 34 8.41 1.15 2.49
C GLU A 34 9.54 0.36 1.83
N LEU A 35 9.52 0.23 0.50
CA LEU A 35 10.62 -0.38 -0.27
C LEU A 35 11.88 0.49 -0.19
N SER A 36 11.72 1.81 -0.32
CA SER A 36 12.84 2.75 -0.16
C SER A 36 13.43 2.67 1.24
N TRP A 37 12.58 2.62 2.29
CA TRP A 37 13.02 2.45 3.66
C TRP A 37 13.75 1.13 3.88
N ASN A 38 13.26 0.03 3.30
CA ASN A 38 13.92 -1.26 3.42
C ASN A 38 15.32 -1.23 2.78
N ASN A 39 15.44 -0.69 1.57
CA ASN A 39 16.71 -0.56 0.86
C ASN A 39 17.69 0.37 1.60
N LEU A 40 17.21 1.51 2.10
CA LEU A 40 18.04 2.44 2.88
C LEU A 40 18.56 1.78 4.16
N LYS A 41 17.69 1.09 4.91
CA LYS A 41 18.10 0.38 6.14
C LYS A 41 19.12 -0.71 5.85
N GLN A 42 18.94 -1.44 4.74
CA GLN A 42 19.90 -2.45 4.30
C GLN A 42 21.24 -1.82 3.94
N PHE A 43 21.24 -0.76 3.11
CA PHE A 43 22.44 0.01 2.76
C PHE A 43 23.19 0.43 4.02
N VAL A 44 22.55 1.18 4.92
CA VAL A 44 23.18 1.64 6.17
C VAL A 44 23.72 0.48 7.01
N ARG A 45 22.97 -0.63 7.13
CA ARG A 45 23.43 -1.81 7.88
C ARG A 45 24.70 -2.41 7.30
N ASP A 46 24.79 -2.49 5.98
CA ASP A 46 25.89 -3.16 5.30
C ASP A 46 27.19 -2.33 5.36
N GLN A 47 27.10 -0.99 5.45
CA GLN A 47 28.29 -0.12 5.49
C GLN A 47 28.60 0.49 6.85
N ASN A 48 27.65 0.54 7.79
CA ASN A 48 27.90 1.12 9.11
C ASN A 48 28.66 0.15 10.02
N THR A 49 29.94 -0.04 9.74
CA THR A 49 30.85 -0.90 10.53
C THR A 49 31.33 -0.24 11.83
N THR A 50 31.16 1.08 11.95
CA THR A 50 31.65 1.89 13.07
C THR A 50 30.62 2.13 14.17
N PHE A 51 29.34 1.85 13.91
CA PHE A 51 28.21 2.08 14.82
C PHE A 51 28.07 3.53 15.34
N ARG A 52 28.58 4.51 14.59
CA ARG A 52 28.50 5.93 14.94
C ARG A 52 27.33 6.63 14.24
N GLN A 53 26.62 7.48 14.98
CA GLN A 53 25.47 8.22 14.45
C GLN A 53 25.84 9.19 13.30
N ASP A 54 27.00 9.86 13.39
CA ASP A 54 27.50 10.74 12.32
C ASP A 54 27.63 10.00 10.99
N ASN A 55 28.10 8.75 11.04
CA ASN A 55 28.31 7.92 9.86
C ASN A 55 26.96 7.46 9.28
N VAL A 56 25.96 7.17 10.13
CA VAL A 56 24.60 6.88 9.68
C VAL A 56 24.03 8.05 8.87
N LYS A 57 24.20 9.29 9.34
CA LYS A 57 23.71 10.47 8.63
C LYS A 57 24.36 10.60 7.24
N GLN A 58 25.68 10.45 7.16
CA GLN A 58 26.40 10.49 5.89
C GLN A 58 25.96 9.39 4.92
N LEU A 59 25.73 8.17 5.42
CA LEU A 59 25.25 7.05 4.59
C LEU A 59 23.83 7.29 4.07
N ILE A 60 22.94 7.89 4.87
CA ILE A 60 21.60 8.27 4.42
C ILE A 60 21.70 9.31 3.30
N GLU A 61 22.52 10.35 3.46
CA GLU A 61 22.73 11.37 2.43
C GLU A 61 23.28 10.77 1.14
N GLN A 62 24.25 9.85 1.22
CA GLN A 62 24.79 9.13 0.07
C GLN A 62 23.73 8.30 -0.64
N PHE A 63 22.90 7.56 0.10
CA PHE A 63 21.81 6.79 -0.48
C PHE A 63 20.80 7.67 -1.22
N MET A 64 20.45 8.82 -0.64
CA MET A 64 19.52 9.78 -1.24
C MET A 64 20.08 10.40 -2.53
N VAL A 65 21.37 10.73 -2.57
CA VAL A 65 22.05 11.23 -3.77
C VAL A 65 22.16 10.15 -4.85
N ALA A 66 22.37 8.89 -4.45
CA ALA A 66 22.46 7.75 -5.37
C ALA A 66 21.10 7.21 -5.85
N MET A 67 19.98 7.76 -5.35
CA MET A 67 18.65 7.40 -5.81
C MET A 67 18.44 7.93 -7.22
N ASP A 68 18.18 7.04 -8.17
CA ASP A 68 17.90 7.38 -9.56
C ASP A 68 16.46 7.04 -9.96
N ASP A 69 16.02 7.58 -11.09
CA ASP A 69 14.68 7.37 -11.63
C ASP A 69 14.38 5.88 -11.84
N LYS A 70 15.39 5.10 -12.23
CA LYS A 70 15.25 3.66 -12.47
C LYS A 70 14.91 2.92 -11.17
N ARG A 71 15.62 3.21 -10.08
CA ARG A 71 15.38 2.60 -8.77
C ARG A 71 14.05 3.07 -8.19
N ALA A 72 13.72 4.35 -8.30
CA ALA A 72 12.43 4.86 -7.86
C ALA A 72 11.27 4.18 -8.62
N THR A 73 11.40 4.08 -9.95
CA THR A 73 10.40 3.45 -10.82
C THR A 73 10.19 1.96 -10.48
N SER A 74 11.25 1.24 -10.12
CA SER A 74 11.11 -0.17 -9.74
C SER A 74 10.29 -0.38 -8.47
N TYR A 75 10.31 0.56 -7.52
CA TYR A 75 9.46 0.51 -6.32
C TYR A 75 7.97 0.64 -6.66
N PHE A 76 7.63 1.55 -7.58
CA PHE A 76 6.25 1.69 -8.04
C PHE A 76 5.78 0.46 -8.83
N HIS A 77 6.64 -0.12 -9.67
CA HIS A 77 6.31 -1.37 -10.37
C HIS A 77 6.06 -2.54 -9.42
N HIS A 78 6.85 -2.65 -8.34
CA HIS A 78 6.65 -3.69 -7.34
C HIS A 78 5.28 -3.54 -6.66
N VAL A 79 4.94 -2.33 -6.22
CA VAL A 79 3.63 -2.04 -5.63
C VAL A 79 2.48 -2.36 -6.59
N ARG A 80 2.61 -2.00 -7.87
CA ARG A 80 1.62 -2.36 -8.89
C ARG A 80 1.46 -3.88 -9.02
N GLY A 81 2.53 -4.65 -8.94
CA GLY A 81 2.45 -6.11 -8.95
C GLY A 81 1.66 -6.68 -7.76
N ILE A 82 1.85 -6.10 -6.58
CA ILE A 82 1.08 -6.46 -5.37
C ILE A 82 -0.38 -6.07 -5.52
N GLU A 83 -0.66 -4.90 -6.08
CA GLU A 83 -2.01 -4.43 -6.36
C GLU A 83 -2.77 -5.40 -7.27
N GLU A 84 -2.16 -5.82 -8.39
CA GLU A 84 -2.77 -6.78 -9.31
C GLU A 84 -2.99 -8.17 -8.66
N MET A 85 -2.07 -8.60 -7.80
CA MET A 85 -2.25 -9.83 -7.02
C MET A 85 -3.47 -9.74 -6.09
N PHE A 86 -3.69 -8.61 -5.42
CA PHE A 86 -4.87 -8.42 -4.57
C PHE A 86 -6.15 -8.39 -5.39
N LYS A 87 -6.19 -7.65 -6.50
CA LYS A 87 -7.34 -7.65 -7.42
C LYS A 87 -7.69 -9.06 -7.93
N THR A 88 -6.67 -9.87 -8.22
CA THR A 88 -6.87 -11.24 -8.67
C THR A 88 -7.45 -12.13 -7.57
N ALA A 89 -6.94 -11.99 -6.33
CA ALA A 89 -7.47 -12.74 -5.19
C ALA A 89 -8.92 -12.35 -4.88
N ASP A 90 -9.25 -11.06 -4.94
CA ASP A 90 -10.61 -10.57 -4.73
C ASP A 90 -11.58 -11.13 -5.79
N ALA A 91 -11.21 -11.09 -7.07
CA ALA A 91 -12.03 -11.65 -8.15
C ALA A 91 -12.31 -13.16 -7.96
N ILE A 92 -11.29 -13.93 -7.55
CA ILE A 92 -11.46 -15.37 -7.24
C ILE A 92 -12.41 -15.56 -6.06
N MET A 93 -12.32 -14.73 -5.03
CA MET A 93 -13.19 -14.83 -3.86
C MET A 93 -14.65 -14.55 -4.23
N GLU A 94 -14.91 -13.53 -5.06
CA GLU A 94 -16.25 -13.20 -5.56
C GLU A 94 -16.86 -14.36 -6.37
N GLU A 95 -16.10 -14.92 -7.32
CA GLU A 95 -16.54 -16.09 -8.13
C GLU A 95 -16.88 -17.33 -7.29
N ASN A 96 -16.18 -17.54 -6.16
CA ASN A 96 -16.41 -18.70 -5.29
C ASN A 96 -17.52 -18.49 -4.25
N ILE A 97 -17.90 -17.25 -3.94
CA ILE A 97 -18.97 -16.94 -2.98
C ILE A 97 -20.35 -16.93 -3.65
N GLU A 98 -20.45 -16.44 -4.89
CA GLU A 98 -21.71 -16.43 -5.65
C GLU A 98 -22.46 -17.79 -5.70
N PRO A 99 -21.80 -18.94 -5.95
CA PRO A 99 -22.50 -20.22 -5.99
C PRO A 99 -22.95 -20.73 -4.60
N HIS A 100 -22.40 -20.22 -3.50
CA HIS A 100 -22.75 -20.70 -2.15
C HIS A 100 -24.00 -20.01 -1.58
N LEU A 101 -24.28 -18.76 -1.98
CA LEU A 101 -25.46 -18.01 -1.54
C LEU A 101 -26.77 -18.48 -2.20
N GLN A 102 -26.70 -19.08 -3.40
CA GLN A 102 -27.87 -19.67 -4.05
C GLN A 102 -28.29 -21.01 -3.44
N SER A 103 -27.37 -21.71 -2.76
CA SER A 103 -27.65 -23.03 -2.17
C SER A 103 -28.41 -22.95 -0.84
N ASP A 104 -28.37 -21.81 -0.13
CA ASP A 104 -28.99 -21.64 1.20
C ASP A 104 -30.38 -20.97 1.13
N SER A 105 -30.93 -20.77 -0.08
CA SER A 105 -32.24 -20.13 -0.30
C SER A 105 -33.41 -21.10 -0.49
N GLU A 106 -33.20 -22.42 -0.36
CA GLU A 106 -34.23 -23.46 -0.59
C GLU A 106 -34.54 -24.27 0.68
N GLU A 107 -34.97 -23.63 1.78
CA GLU A 107 -35.70 -24.24 2.91
C GLU A 107 -36.38 -23.08 3.68
N THR A 108 -37.68 -22.97 3.96
CA THR A 108 -38.89 -23.78 3.74
C THR A 108 -40.04 -22.78 3.96
N ASP A 109 -40.93 -22.56 3.00
CA ASP A 109 -42.24 -21.92 3.28
C ASP A 109 -43.33 -22.85 2.76
N SER A 110 -43.90 -23.62 3.69
CA SER A 110 -45.10 -24.42 3.49
C SER A 110 -45.89 -24.37 4.79
N ASP A 111 -46.46 -23.19 5.08
CA ASP A 111 -47.69 -23.08 5.86
C ASP A 111 -48.84 -23.72 5.05
N ASP A 112 -49.37 -24.85 5.52
CA ASP A 112 -50.69 -25.36 5.12
C ASP A 112 -51.39 -26.00 6.35
N GLU A 113 -52.44 -25.29 6.79
CA GLU A 113 -53.58 -25.57 7.71
C GLU A 113 -53.42 -26.34 9.04
#